data_AF-A0AAV4TIG2-F1
#
_entry.id   AF-A0AAV4TIG2-F1
#
_cell.length_a   1.000
_cell.length_b   1.000
_cell.length_c   1.000
_cell.angle_alpha   90.00
_cell.angle_beta   90.00
_cell.angle_gamma   90.00
#
_symmetry.space_group_name_H-M   'P 1'
#
loop_
_entity.id
_entity.type
_entity.pdbx_description
1 polymer ?
#
loop_
_entity_poly.entity_id
_entity_poly.type
_entity_poly.pdbx_seq_one_letter_code
_entity_poly.pdbx_strand_id
1 'polypeptide(L)'
;MLLGRTYDIKTDSPGIDIFPQSAIDGASVIKRHYTDSQYRMVSDTQEARDFLGVTGDLSLKIKTGRIQIEGLGNYLRETYSRSKVVEILVKVHYETETLTLPSSATPRANWQNLDRRNTGTHYVRSITYGGDLVASLRFTAKNSADREKIRAAVQANLQADSGSFGLGIE
;
A
#
# COMPACT_ATOMS: atom_id res chain seq x y z
N MET A 1 -1.42 4.80 -11.56
CA MET A 1 -2.37 4.00 -12.36
C MET A 1 -3.47 4.92 -12.86
N LEU A 2 -4.07 4.65 -14.03
CA LEU A 2 -5.13 5.48 -14.64
C LEU A 2 -6.41 4.67 -14.80
N LEU A 3 -7.56 5.33 -14.67
CA LEU A 3 -8.88 4.70 -14.75
C LEU A 3 -9.11 4.15 -16.17
N GLY A 4 -9.59 2.91 -16.28
CA GLY A 4 -9.81 2.24 -17.56
C GLY A 4 -8.54 1.72 -18.27
N ARG A 5 -7.35 2.01 -17.73
CA ARG A 5 -6.09 1.45 -18.25
C ARG A 5 -6.00 -0.03 -17.96
N THR A 6 -5.48 -0.80 -18.91
CA THR A 6 -5.19 -2.22 -18.70
C THR A 6 -3.90 -2.43 -17.90
N TYR A 7 -3.78 -3.60 -17.26
CA TYR A 7 -2.61 -4.01 -16.50
C TYR A 7 -2.32 -5.50 -16.74
N ASP A 8 -1.07 -5.83 -17.07
CA ASP A 8 -0.63 -7.21 -17.19
C ASP A 8 0.01 -7.66 -15.87
N ILE A 9 -0.66 -8.59 -15.19
CA ILE A 9 -0.21 -9.16 -13.91
C ILE A 9 1.03 -10.06 -14.06
N LYS A 10 1.32 -10.55 -15.27
CA LYS A 10 2.45 -11.44 -15.53
C LYS A 10 3.76 -10.66 -15.66
N THR A 11 3.69 -9.45 -16.20
CA THR A 11 4.83 -8.55 -16.44
C THR A 11 4.86 -7.36 -15.49
N ASP A 12 3.87 -7.25 -14.61
CA ASP A 12 3.67 -6.14 -13.66
C ASP A 12 3.67 -4.74 -14.34
N SER A 13 3.17 -4.66 -15.59
CA SER A 13 3.28 -3.46 -16.42
C SER A 13 1.91 -2.87 -16.82
N PRO A 14 1.78 -1.53 -16.86
CA PRO A 14 0.60 -0.88 -17.41
C PRO A 14 0.51 -1.13 -18.92
N GLY A 15 -0.69 -1.45 -19.38
CA GLY A 15 -1.02 -1.59 -20.79
C GLY A 15 -1.72 -0.35 -21.35
N ILE A 16 -2.50 -0.55 -22.41
CA ILE A 16 -3.25 0.49 -23.11
C ILE A 16 -4.65 0.70 -22.55
N ASP A 17 -5.28 1.82 -22.91
CA ASP A 17 -6.65 2.14 -22.54
C ASP A 17 -7.63 1.50 -23.53
N ILE A 18 -8.50 0.63 -23.00
CA ILE A 18 -9.49 -0.10 -23.82
C ILE A 18 -10.87 0.57 -23.80
N PHE A 19 -11.09 1.56 -22.93
CA PHE A 19 -12.32 2.32 -22.85
C PHE A 19 -12.22 3.63 -23.65
N PRO A 20 -13.34 4.16 -24.18
CA PRO A 20 -13.37 5.49 -24.76
C PRO A 20 -13.20 6.55 -23.66
N GLN A 21 -12.62 7.70 -24.02
CA GLN A 21 -12.41 8.80 -23.06
C GLN A 21 -13.72 9.29 -22.43
N SER A 22 -14.82 9.29 -23.20
CA SER A 22 -16.16 9.64 -22.70
C SER A 22 -16.62 8.77 -21.53
N ALA A 23 -16.20 7.50 -21.46
CA ALA A 23 -16.52 6.62 -20.34
C ALA A 23 -15.67 6.94 -19.10
N ILE A 24 -14.45 7.44 -19.29
CA ILE A 24 -13.56 7.89 -18.22
C ILE A 24 -14.04 9.23 -17.67
N ASP A 25 -14.40 10.17 -18.55
CA ASP A 25 -14.91 11.49 -18.17
C ASP A 25 -16.28 11.40 -17.48
N GLY A 26 -17.08 10.39 -17.85
CA GLY A 26 -18.35 10.06 -17.20
C GLY A 26 -18.22 9.26 -15.91
N ALA A 27 -17.02 9.11 -15.34
CA ALA A 27 -16.80 8.34 -14.12
C ALA A 27 -17.65 8.86 -12.95
N SER A 28 -18.24 7.94 -12.19
CA SER A 28 -18.93 8.29 -10.95
C SER A 28 -17.91 8.61 -9.86
N VAL A 29 -18.07 9.77 -9.23
CA VAL A 29 -17.23 10.23 -8.12
C VAL A 29 -17.94 9.93 -6.80
N ILE A 30 -17.31 9.12 -5.96
CA ILE A 30 -17.77 8.84 -4.60
C ILE A 30 -16.81 9.55 -3.65
N LYS A 31 -17.26 10.63 -3.01
CA LYS A 31 -16.47 11.32 -1.98
C LYS A 31 -16.48 10.48 -0.71
N ARG A 32 -15.29 10.17 -0.20
CA ARG A 32 -15.11 9.42 1.05
C ARG A 32 -13.89 9.95 1.77
N HIS A 33 -14.14 10.74 2.82
CA HIS A 33 -13.11 11.15 3.74
C HIS A 33 -13.01 10.10 4.83
N TYR A 34 -12.01 9.25 4.70
CA TYR A 34 -11.71 8.20 5.67
C TYR A 34 -10.27 8.34 6.09
N THR A 35 -10.01 8.30 7.38
CA THR A 35 -8.65 8.26 7.93
C THR A 35 -8.60 7.19 9.00
N ASP A 36 -7.65 6.29 8.89
CA ASP A 36 -7.34 5.29 9.90
C ASP A 36 -5.86 5.38 10.25
N SER A 37 -5.57 5.21 11.53
CA SER A 37 -4.22 5.32 12.06
C SER A 37 -3.97 4.17 13.01
N GLN A 38 -2.93 3.41 12.73
CA GLN A 38 -2.57 2.21 13.46
C GLN A 38 -1.09 2.23 13.79
N TYR A 39 -0.72 1.59 14.90
CA TYR A 39 0.66 1.31 15.23
C TYR A 39 0.83 -0.14 15.65
N ARG A 40 2.05 -0.65 15.45
CA ARG A 40 2.47 -1.96 15.94
C ARG A 40 3.96 -1.96 16.25
N MET A 41 4.33 -2.60 17.34
CA MET A 41 5.71 -2.97 17.59
C MET A 41 6.07 -4.17 16.70
N VAL A 42 7.05 -4.00 15.83
CA VAL A 42 7.44 -5.04 14.85
C VAL A 42 8.83 -5.59 15.18
N SER A 43 8.95 -6.91 15.13
CA SER A 43 10.16 -7.63 15.53
C SER A 43 10.93 -8.15 14.31
N ASP A 44 10.24 -8.39 13.19
CA ASP A 44 10.83 -8.87 11.96
C ASP A 44 10.18 -8.29 10.70
N THR A 45 10.74 -8.64 9.54
CA THR A 45 10.28 -8.15 8.23
C THR A 45 8.90 -8.70 7.86
N GLN A 46 8.54 -9.89 8.33
CA GLN A 46 7.23 -10.49 8.05
C GLN A 46 6.14 -9.75 8.82
N GLU A 47 6.31 -9.50 10.12
CA GLU A 47 5.38 -8.72 10.93
C GLU A 47 5.19 -7.31 10.36
N ALA A 48 6.28 -6.66 9.94
CA ALA A 48 6.21 -5.34 9.33
C ALA A 48 5.47 -5.35 7.98
N ARG A 49 5.71 -6.34 7.13
CA ARG A 49 5.00 -6.52 5.86
C ARG A 49 3.51 -6.76 6.09
N ASP A 50 3.19 -7.66 7.02
CA ASP A 50 1.81 -8.06 7.31
C ASP A 50 1.04 -6.89 7.94
N PHE A 51 1.67 -6.10 8.80
CA PHE A 51 1.10 -4.84 9.33
C PHE A 51 0.82 -3.80 8.23
N LEU A 52 1.72 -3.67 7.25
CA LEU A 52 1.51 -2.75 6.14
C LEU A 52 0.45 -3.24 5.14
N GLY A 53 0.00 -4.50 5.25
CA GLY A 53 -1.01 -5.09 4.36
C GLY A 53 -0.45 -5.48 2.99
N VAL A 54 0.85 -5.77 2.91
CA VAL A 54 1.52 -6.10 1.64
C VAL A 54 1.68 -7.61 1.52
N THR A 55 1.33 -8.18 0.36
CA THR A 55 1.50 -9.63 0.15
C THR A 55 2.97 -10.02 0.04
N GLY A 56 3.30 -11.29 0.29
CA GLY A 56 4.67 -11.79 0.14
C GLY A 56 5.24 -11.59 -1.27
N ASP A 57 4.43 -11.87 -2.31
CA ASP A 57 4.79 -11.67 -3.72
C ASP A 57 5.09 -10.19 -4.02
N LEU A 58 4.19 -9.28 -3.61
CA LEU A 58 4.36 -7.84 -3.83
C LEU A 58 5.60 -7.31 -3.08
N SER A 59 5.82 -7.76 -1.83
CA SER A 59 7.00 -7.39 -1.06
C SER A 59 8.30 -7.83 -1.74
N LEU A 60 8.33 -9.04 -2.33
CA LEU A 60 9.48 -9.53 -3.08
C LEU A 60 9.71 -8.73 -4.36
N LYS A 61 8.64 -8.41 -5.10
CA LYS A 61 8.71 -7.57 -6.31
C LYS A 61 9.23 -6.15 -6.01
N ILE A 62 8.84 -5.58 -4.87
CA ILE A 62 9.36 -4.30 -4.38
C ILE A 62 10.86 -4.41 -4.03
N LYS A 63 11.26 -5.43 -3.26
CA LYS A 63 12.65 -5.63 -2.83
C LYS A 63 13.60 -5.92 -3.99
N THR A 64 13.13 -6.64 -5.01
CA THR A 64 13.90 -6.95 -6.23
C THR A 64 13.94 -5.79 -7.23
N GLY A 65 13.21 -4.70 -6.97
CA GLY A 65 13.11 -3.55 -7.86
C GLY A 65 12.25 -3.78 -9.11
N ARG A 66 11.55 -4.92 -9.22
CA ARG A 66 10.60 -5.19 -10.32
C ARG A 66 9.41 -4.24 -10.29
N ILE A 67 8.96 -3.86 -9.10
CA ILE A 67 7.94 -2.83 -8.91
C ILE A 67 8.53 -1.72 -8.05
N GLN A 68 8.43 -0.48 -8.52
CA GLN A 68 8.79 0.69 -7.74
C GLN A 68 7.53 1.29 -7.10
N ILE A 69 7.52 1.29 -5.77
CA ILE A 69 6.48 1.93 -4.96
C ILE A 69 7.20 2.91 -4.02
N GLU A 70 6.77 4.16 -4.03
CA GLU A 70 7.22 5.19 -3.10
C GLU A 70 6.48 5.09 -1.76
N GLY A 71 6.92 5.82 -0.73
CA GLY A 71 6.34 5.72 0.61
C GLY A 71 6.57 4.34 1.23
N LEU A 72 5.50 3.52 1.36
CA LEU A 72 5.58 2.17 1.94
C LEU A 72 6.62 1.26 1.25
N GLY A 73 6.82 1.43 -0.06
CA GLY A 73 7.79 0.62 -0.81
C GLY A 73 9.24 1.02 -0.54
N ASN A 74 9.50 2.25 -0.09
CA ASN A 74 10.83 2.64 0.40
C ASN A 74 11.15 1.91 1.71
N TYR A 75 10.19 1.89 2.65
CA TYR A 75 10.34 1.16 3.91
C TYR A 75 10.56 -0.34 3.66
N LEU A 76 9.76 -0.96 2.79
CA LEU A 76 9.89 -2.39 2.47
C LEU A 76 11.18 -2.74 1.74
N ARG A 77 11.81 -1.81 1.02
CA ARG A 77 13.12 -2.03 0.38
C ARG A 77 14.25 -2.10 1.39
N GLU A 78 14.11 -1.49 2.57
CA GLU A 78 15.14 -1.55 3.60
C GLU A 78 15.37 -2.99 4.07
N THR A 79 16.66 -3.33 4.23
CA THR A 79 17.16 -4.66 4.59
C THR A 79 18.09 -4.59 5.81
N TYR A 80 17.74 -3.78 6.81
CA TYR A 80 18.52 -3.71 8.03
C TYR A 80 18.21 -4.87 8.98
N SER A 81 19.21 -5.28 9.76
CA SER A 81 19.03 -6.27 10.81
C SER A 81 18.26 -5.67 11.99
N ARG A 82 17.08 -6.22 12.26
CA ARG A 82 16.26 -5.87 13.43
C ARG A 82 16.74 -6.52 14.74
N SER A 83 17.87 -7.25 14.73
CA SER A 83 18.31 -8.03 15.89
C SER A 83 18.60 -7.21 17.15
N LYS A 84 19.00 -5.94 16.99
CA LYS A 84 19.28 -4.99 18.09
C LYS A 84 18.34 -3.78 18.13
N VAL A 85 17.24 -3.82 17.39
CA VAL A 85 16.33 -2.68 17.25
C VAL A 85 14.99 -3.05 17.85
N VAL A 86 14.43 -2.14 18.66
CA VAL A 86 13.00 -2.14 18.98
C VAL A 86 12.36 -1.11 18.05
N GLU A 87 11.42 -1.56 17.23
CA GLU A 87 10.78 -0.73 16.21
C GLU A 87 9.28 -0.60 16.50
N ILE A 88 8.80 0.64 16.50
CA ILE A 88 7.37 0.95 16.45
C ILE A 88 7.08 1.44 15.05
N LEU A 89 6.22 0.72 14.34
CA LEU A 89 5.77 1.08 13.00
C LEU A 89 4.38 1.69 13.09
N VAL A 90 4.21 2.87 12.53
CA VAL A 90 2.95 3.60 12.45
C VAL A 90 2.52 3.68 11.00
N LYS A 91 1.27 3.34 10.73
CA LYS A 91 0.61 3.46 9.42
C LYS A 91 -0.60 4.35 9.57
N VAL A 92 -0.64 5.44 8.80
CA VAL A 92 -1.84 6.25 8.61
C VAL A 92 -2.31 6.06 7.18
N HIS A 93 -3.53 5.59 7.02
CA HIS A 93 -4.20 5.47 5.74
C HIS A 93 -5.28 6.54 5.66
N TYR A 94 -5.31 7.29 4.56
CA TYR A 94 -6.42 8.20 4.31
C TYR A 94 -6.92 8.08 2.87
N GLU A 95 -8.23 8.22 2.72
CA GLU A 95 -8.95 8.26 1.44
C GLU A 95 -9.64 9.61 1.29
N THR A 96 -9.76 10.08 0.05
CA THR A 96 -10.47 11.33 -0.29
C THR A 96 -11.66 11.08 -1.20
N GLU A 97 -11.44 10.36 -2.30
CA GLU A 97 -12.47 10.08 -3.29
C GLU A 97 -12.20 8.79 -4.05
N THR A 98 -13.24 8.19 -4.58
CA THR A 98 -13.14 7.03 -5.49
C THR A 98 -13.78 7.38 -6.82
N LEU A 99 -13.00 7.27 -7.90
CA LEU A 99 -13.48 7.35 -9.27
C LEU A 99 -13.79 5.94 -9.76
N THR A 100 -15.00 5.72 -10.29
CA THR A 100 -15.42 4.41 -10.81
C THR A 100 -15.97 4.55 -12.21
N LEU A 101 -15.54 3.66 -13.12
CA LEU A 101 -16.12 3.57 -14.45
C LEU A 101 -17.63 3.25 -14.35
N PRO A 102 -18.48 3.90 -15.17
CA PRO A 102 -19.90 3.58 -15.22
C PRO A 102 -20.14 2.10 -15.51
N SER A 103 -21.19 1.53 -14.92
CA SER A 103 -21.58 0.14 -15.18
C SER A 103 -21.96 -0.11 -16.65
N SER A 104 -22.37 0.93 -17.37
CA SER A 104 -22.67 0.92 -18.80
C SER A 104 -21.45 1.09 -19.70
N ALA A 105 -20.25 1.31 -19.14
CA ALA A 105 -19.05 1.53 -19.93
C ALA A 105 -18.69 0.26 -20.73
N THR A 106 -18.62 0.39 -22.05
CA THR A 106 -18.18 -0.68 -22.95
C THR A 106 -16.77 -0.39 -23.47
N PRO A 107 -15.91 -1.40 -23.60
CA PRO A 107 -14.65 -1.27 -24.33
C PRO A 107 -14.88 -0.82 -25.78
N ARG A 108 -13.87 -0.19 -26.39
CA ARG A 108 -13.90 0.21 -27.82
C ARG A 108 -14.12 -1.03 -28.69
N ALA A 109 -14.99 -0.97 -29.71
CA ALA A 109 -15.36 -2.15 -30.50
C ALA A 109 -14.18 -2.97 -31.06
N ASN A 110 -13.08 -2.32 -31.40
CA ASN A 110 -11.87 -2.94 -31.93
C ASN A 110 -10.80 -3.28 -30.86
N TRP A 111 -11.13 -3.26 -29.57
CA TRP A 111 -10.16 -3.50 -28.50
C TRP A 111 -9.47 -4.87 -28.63
N GLN A 112 -10.18 -5.87 -29.17
CA GLN A 112 -9.66 -7.22 -29.41
C GLN A 112 -8.62 -7.29 -30.52
N ASN A 113 -8.63 -6.30 -31.42
CA ASN A 113 -7.68 -6.18 -32.52
C ASN A 113 -6.40 -5.43 -32.10
N LEU A 114 -6.38 -4.88 -30.88
CA LEU A 114 -5.18 -4.25 -30.33
C LEU A 114 -4.12 -5.32 -30.07
N ASP A 115 -2.85 -4.93 -30.16
CA ASP A 115 -1.74 -5.85 -29.89
C ASP A 115 -1.90 -6.46 -28.50
N ARG A 116 -1.98 -7.79 -28.43
CA ARG A 116 -2.09 -8.53 -27.17
C ARG A 116 -0.90 -8.31 -26.25
N ARG A 117 0.26 -7.93 -26.80
CA ARG A 117 1.45 -7.56 -26.02
C ARG A 117 1.27 -6.23 -25.28
N ASN A 118 0.34 -5.39 -25.75
CA ASN A 118 0.06 -4.07 -25.17
C ASN A 118 -1.26 -4.05 -24.38
N THR A 119 -2.09 -5.08 -24.54
CA THR A 119 -3.37 -5.22 -23.84
C THR A 119 -3.15 -6.08 -22.60
N GLY A 120 -3.31 -5.48 -21.42
CA GLY A 120 -3.13 -6.20 -20.15
C GLY A 120 -4.22 -7.24 -19.87
N THR A 121 -3.92 -8.13 -18.93
CA THR A 121 -4.84 -9.17 -18.43
C THR A 121 -6.04 -8.67 -17.63
N HIS A 122 -5.92 -7.48 -17.03
CA HIS A 122 -6.92 -6.84 -16.18
C HIS A 122 -7.10 -5.38 -16.61
N TYR A 123 -8.12 -4.70 -16.12
CA TYR A 123 -8.29 -3.26 -16.28
C TYR A 123 -8.70 -2.58 -14.98
N VAL A 124 -8.37 -1.29 -14.86
CA VAL A 124 -8.69 -0.49 -13.68
C VAL A 124 -10.14 -0.02 -13.76
N ARG A 125 -11.04 -0.67 -13.04
CA ARG A 125 -12.47 -0.28 -12.96
C ARG A 125 -12.70 0.91 -12.04
N SER A 126 -11.96 0.98 -10.93
CA SER A 126 -12.10 2.00 -9.92
C SER A 126 -10.73 2.39 -9.36
N ILE A 127 -10.57 3.66 -9.00
CA ILE A 127 -9.38 4.19 -8.31
C ILE A 127 -9.86 4.95 -7.09
N THR A 128 -9.36 4.55 -5.93
CA THR A 128 -9.47 5.32 -4.69
C THR A 128 -8.23 6.18 -4.55
N TYR A 129 -8.45 7.49 -4.45
CA TYR A 129 -7.42 8.49 -4.19
C TYR A 129 -7.29 8.73 -2.69
N GLY A 130 -6.07 9.04 -2.29
CA GLY A 130 -5.68 9.10 -0.89
C GLY A 130 -4.17 9.00 -0.74
N GLY A 131 -3.74 8.50 0.40
CA GLY A 131 -2.33 8.24 0.67
C GLY A 131 -2.11 7.38 1.90
N ASP A 132 -0.92 6.80 1.94
CA ASP A 132 -0.40 6.11 3.12
C ASP A 132 0.80 6.89 3.65
N LEU A 133 0.79 7.19 4.95
CA LEU A 133 1.97 7.62 5.68
C LEU A 133 2.49 6.44 6.50
N VAL A 134 3.78 6.16 6.34
CA VAL A 134 4.48 5.15 7.13
C VAL A 134 5.59 5.84 7.91
N ALA A 135 5.55 5.73 9.23
CA ALA A 135 6.57 6.25 10.14
C ALA A 135 7.15 5.11 10.97
N SER A 136 8.49 5.07 11.08
CA SER A 136 9.22 4.05 11.84
C SER A 136 10.02 4.73 12.94
N LEU A 137 9.69 4.44 14.20
CA LEU A 137 10.44 4.87 15.36
C LEU A 137 11.33 3.72 15.81
N ARG A 138 12.64 3.94 15.82
CA ARG A 138 13.64 2.89 16.09
C ARG A 138 14.48 3.23 17.31
N PHE A 139 14.49 2.31 18.27
CA PHE A 139 15.41 2.35 19.40
C PHE A 139 16.51 1.32 19.18
N THR A 140 17.75 1.79 19.01
CA THR A 140 18.90 0.93 18.78
C THR A 140 19.58 0.58 20.10
N ALA A 141 19.61 -0.71 20.44
CA ALA A 141 20.28 -1.23 21.62
C ALA A 141 21.74 -1.60 21.33
N LYS A 142 22.59 -1.56 22.36
CA LYS A 142 24.00 -1.97 22.26
C LYS A 142 24.13 -3.51 22.15
N ASN A 143 23.30 -4.22 22.92
CA ASN A 143 23.26 -5.67 23.04
C ASN A 143 21.82 -6.16 23.20
N SER A 144 21.62 -7.48 23.19
CA SER A 144 20.28 -8.08 23.29
C SER A 144 19.60 -7.88 24.64
N ALA A 145 20.35 -7.81 25.75
CA ALA A 145 19.78 -7.56 27.07
C ALA A 145 19.19 -6.15 27.17
N ASP A 146 19.89 -5.15 26.63
CA ASP A 146 19.40 -3.78 26.57
C ASP A 146 18.18 -3.65 25.64
N ARG A 147 18.14 -4.44 24.55
CA ARG A 147 16.97 -4.51 23.66
C ARG A 147 15.72 -4.95 24.42
N GLU A 148 15.82 -6.01 25.22
CA GLU A 148 14.67 -6.49 26.00
C GLU A 148 14.21 -5.47 27.05
N LYS A 149 15.15 -4.75 27.69
CA LYS A 149 14.80 -3.66 28.62
C LYS A 149 14.05 -2.53 27.91
N ILE A 150 14.53 -2.11 26.73
CA ILE A 150 13.87 -1.09 25.92
C ILE A 150 12.48 -1.58 25.49
N ARG A 151 12.37 -2.83 25.02
CA ARG A 151 11.11 -3.44 24.60
C ARG A 151 10.09 -3.42 25.73
N ALA A 152 10.48 -3.89 26.92
CA ALA A 152 9.62 -3.90 28.10
C ALA A 152 9.18 -2.49 28.50
N ALA A 153 10.09 -1.51 28.47
CA ALA A 153 9.76 -0.12 28.78
C ALA A 153 8.76 0.47 27.77
N VAL A 154 8.97 0.24 26.47
CA VAL A 154 8.06 0.70 25.41
C VAL A 154 6.69 0.05 25.56
N GLN A 155 6.64 -1.27 25.76
CA GLN A 155 5.40 -2.03 25.91
C GLN A 155 4.60 -1.57 27.14
N ALA A 156 5.27 -1.31 28.26
CA ALA A 156 4.63 -0.80 29.47
C ALA A 156 4.01 0.60 29.27
N ASN A 157 4.64 1.45 28.47
CA ASN A 157 4.14 2.81 28.20
C ASN A 157 3.05 2.85 27.13
N LEU A 158 3.11 1.99 26.11
CA LEU A 158 2.07 1.89 25.08
C LEU A 158 0.83 1.11 25.55
N GLN A 159 0.95 0.34 26.64
CA GLN A 159 -0.08 -0.53 27.21
C GLN A 159 -0.60 -1.61 26.25
N ALA A 160 -0.04 -1.72 25.03
CA ALA A 160 -0.34 -2.75 24.03
C ALA A 160 0.80 -2.86 22.99
N ASP A 161 0.92 -4.03 22.36
CA ASP A 161 1.86 -4.27 21.24
C ASP A 161 1.39 -3.68 19.90
N SER A 162 0.09 -3.39 19.81
CA SER A 162 -0.52 -2.70 18.68
C SER A 162 -1.76 -1.95 19.13
N GLY A 163 -2.10 -0.88 18.42
CA GLY A 163 -3.32 -0.14 18.68
C GLY A 163 -3.68 0.76 17.51
N SER A 164 -4.83 1.43 17.63
CA SER A 164 -5.22 2.52 16.76
C SER A 164 -5.02 3.83 17.49
N PHE A 165 -4.48 4.84 16.80
CA PHE A 165 -4.64 6.20 17.26
C PHE A 165 -6.05 6.62 16.86
N GLY A 166 -7.02 6.35 17.73
CA GLY A 166 -8.39 6.77 17.51
C GLY A 166 -8.40 8.28 17.27
N LEU A 167 -8.67 8.70 16.03
CA LEU A 167 -9.09 10.06 15.77
C LEU A 167 -10.53 10.14 16.28
N GLY A 168 -10.68 10.45 17.57
CA GLY A 168 -11.91 11.01 18.09
C GLY A 168 -12.12 12.36 17.43
N ILE A 169 -12.62 12.34 16.20
CA ILE A 169 -13.19 13.52 15.57
C ILE A 169 -14.61 13.62 16.14
N GLU A 170 -14.73 14.37 17.25
CA GLU A 170 -15.98 15.04 17.60
C GLU A 170 -16.32 16.10 16.55
#